data_AF-A0A7R9GWN1-F1
#
_entry.id   AF-A0A7R9GWN1-F1
#
_cell.length_a   1.000
_cell.length_b   1.000
_cell.length_c   1.000
_cell.angle_alpha   90.00
_cell.angle_beta   90.00
_cell.angle_gamma   90.00
#
_symmetry.space_group_name_H-M   'P 1'
#
loop_
_entity.id
_entity.type
_entity.pdbx_description
1 polymer ?
#
loop_
_entity_poly.entity_id
_entity_poly.type
_entity_poly.pdbx_seq_one_letter_code
_entity_poly.pdbx_strand_id
1 'polypeptide(L)' 'MITFTFNNGLVVTLRTSGTEPKIKYYTELCAAPEEQNMDHLREVLKEMVDAIVEDFLQPEKNNLTARKV' A
#
# COMPACT_ATOMS: atom_id res chain seq x y z
N MET A 1 13.00 0.28 7.00
CA MET A 1 11.77 1.00 6.62
C MET A 1 12.08 1.72 5.33
N ILE A 2 11.19 1.63 4.34
CA ILE A 2 11.36 2.28 3.03
C ILE A 2 10.03 2.97 2.71
N THR A 3 10.09 4.22 2.28
CA THR A 3 8.91 5.02 1.92
C THR A 3 9.00 5.40 0.45
N PHE A 4 7.91 5.18 -0.28
CA PHE A 4 7.75 5.58 -1.67
C PHE A 4 6.69 6.67 -1.77
N THR A 5 6.95 7.67 -2.59
CA THR A 5 6.03 8.75 -2.91
C THR A 5 5.74 8.70 -4.40
N PHE A 6 4.47 8.67 -4.76
CA PHE A 6 4.00 8.63 -6.14
C PHE A 6 3.47 10.00 -6.57
N ASN A 7 3.52 10.27 -7.87
CA ASN A 7 3.10 11.57 -8.43
C ASN A 7 1.59 11.84 -8.28
N ASN A 8 0.77 10.81 -8.05
CA ASN A 8 -0.67 10.93 -7.82
C ASN A 8 -1.03 11.22 -6.35
N GLY A 9 -0.05 11.50 -5.49
CA GLY A 9 -0.26 11.82 -4.08
C GLY A 9 -0.34 10.60 -3.16
N LEU A 10 -0.14 9.38 -3.68
CA LEU A 10 0.00 8.20 -2.83
C LEU A 10 1.37 8.19 -2.13
N VAL A 11 1.36 7.89 -0.84
CA VAL A 11 2.56 7.57 -0.05
C VAL A 11 2.38 6.19 0.55
N VAL A 12 3.39 5.32 0.38
CA VAL A 12 3.44 4.00 1.03
C VAL A 12 4.73 3.83 1.79
N THR A 13 4.63 3.32 3.02
CA THR A 13 5.79 2.97 3.84
C THR A 13 5.78 1.48 4.14
N LEU A 14 6.78 0.76 3.65
CA LEU A 14 7.02 -0.65 3.96
C LEU A 14 8.01 -0.77 5.14
N ARG A 15 7.68 -1.63 6.11
CA ARG A 15 8.57 -1.92 7.24
C ARG A 15 8.49 -3.37 7.66
N THR A 16 9.57 -3.86 8.25
CA THR A 16 9.53 -5.07 9.07
C THR A 16 8.91 -4.74 10.43
N SER A 17 8.21 -5.72 11.01
CA SER A 17 7.84 -5.70 12.42
C SER A 17 9.08 -5.99 13.26
N GLY A 18 9.22 -5.33 14.41
CA GLY A 18 10.35 -5.54 15.32
C GLY A 18 10.18 -6.75 16.24
N THR A 19 8.95 -7.26 16.38
CA THR A 19 8.59 -8.30 17.37
C THR A 19 7.94 -9.53 16.75
N GLU A 20 7.58 -9.48 15.47
CA GLU A 20 6.92 -10.59 14.77
C GLU A 20 7.55 -10.77 13.38
N PRO A 21 7.56 -11.98 12.80
CA PRO A 21 8.06 -12.22 11.44
C PRO A 21 7.02 -11.74 10.40
N LYS A 22 6.77 -10.43 10.37
CA LYS A 22 5.75 -9.78 9.52
C LYS A 22 6.33 -8.56 8.82
N ILE A 23 5.89 -8.35 7.59
CA ILE A 23 6.00 -7.07 6.89
C ILE A 23 4.71 -6.30 7.16
N LYS A 24 4.83 -5.02 7.50
CA LYS A 24 3.70 -4.08 7.66
C LYS A 24 3.86 -2.98 6.63
N TYR A 25 2.73 -2.48 6.14
CA TYR A 25 2.68 -1.31 5.27
C TYR A 25 1.66 -0.30 5.79
N TYR A 26 1.93 0.98 5.52
CA TYR A 26 1.01 2.08 5.73
C TYR A 26 0.86 2.81 4.40
N THR A 27 -0.36 3.12 4.02
CA THR A 27 -0.70 3.76 2.74
C THR A 27 -1.62 4.94 2.98
N GLU A 28 -1.35 6.04 2.33
CA GLU A 28 -2.17 7.26 2.38
C GLU A 28 -2.24 7.84 0.97
N LEU A 29 -3.46 8.16 0.50
CA LEU A 29 -3.68 8.85 -0.76
C LEU A 29 -4.20 10.25 -0.45
N CYS A 30 -3.37 11.26 -0.70
CA CYS A 30 -3.76 12.66 -0.61
C CYS A 30 -4.14 13.17 -2.00
N ALA A 31 -5.43 13.27 -2.27
CA ALA A 31 -5.94 13.72 -3.56
C ALA A 31 -5.73 15.23 -3.77
N ALA A 32 -5.78 15.66 -5.03
CA ALA A 32 -5.85 17.08 -5.36
C ALA A 32 -7.15 17.70 -4.80
N PRO A 33 -7.16 18.97 -4.36
CA PRO A 33 -8.35 19.61 -3.79
C PRO A 33 -9.58 19.58 -4.68
N GLU A 34 -9.40 19.50 -6.00
CA GLU A 34 -10.48 19.46 -6.98
C GLU A 34 -11.17 18.08 -7.05
N GLU A 35 -10.48 17.02 -6.64
CA GLU A 35 -11.02 15.66 -6.64
C GLU A 35 -11.73 15.38 -5.31
N GLN A 36 -13.06 15.44 -5.37
CA GLN A 36 -13.95 15.25 -4.23
C GLN A 36 -14.72 13.93 -4.30
N ASN A 37 -14.56 13.14 -5.37
CA ASN A 37 -15.20 11.85 -5.52
C ASN A 37 -14.50 10.80 -4.64
N MET A 38 -15.00 10.68 -3.41
CA MET A 38 -14.46 9.75 -2.43
C MET A 38 -14.53 8.28 -2.85
N ASP A 39 -15.50 7.89 -3.67
CA ASP A 39 -15.62 6.49 -4.13
C ASP A 39 -14.53 6.18 -5.14
N HIS A 40 -14.29 7.09 -6.09
CA HIS A 40 -13.16 6.99 -7.01
C HIS A 40 -11.82 6.94 -6.26
N LEU A 41 -11.60 7.80 -5.27
CA LEU A 41 -10.36 7.82 -4.49
C LEU A 41 -10.13 6.51 -3.71
N ARG A 42 -11.19 5.90 -3.18
CA ARG A 42 -11.10 4.60 -2.50
C ARG A 42 -10.73 3.48 -3.48
N GLU A 43 -11.31 3.50 -4.68
CA GLU A 43 -10.98 2.54 -5.74
C GLU A 43 -9.52 2.67 -6.15
N VAL A 44 -9.03 3.90 -6.41
CA VAL A 44 -7.63 4.16 -6.74
C VAL A 44 -6.69 3.70 -5.63
N LEU A 45 -6.99 4.02 -4.36
CA LEU A 45 -6.19 3.57 -3.22
C LEU A 45 -6.15 2.04 -3.17
N LYS A 46 -7.30 1.37 -3.36
CA LYS A 46 -7.37 -0.10 -3.34
C LYS A 46 -6.51 -0.71 -4.47
N GLU A 47 -6.68 -0.23 -5.70
CA GLU A 47 -5.94 -0.71 -6.87
C GLU A 47 -4.43 -0.56 -6.68
N MET A 48 -3.98 0.62 -6.23
CA MET A 48 -2.57 0.89 -5.96
C MET A 48 -2.02 -0.01 -4.85
N VAL A 49 -2.79 -0.23 -3.78
CA VAL A 49 -2.36 -1.11 -2.67
C VAL A 49 -2.23 -2.55 -3.14
N ASP A 50 -3.19 -3.04 -3.92
CA ASP A 50 -3.14 -4.39 -4.51
C ASP A 50 -1.89 -4.54 -5.40
N ALA A 51 -1.60 -3.55 -6.26
CA ALA A 51 -0.41 -3.53 -7.11
C ALA A 51 0.90 -3.48 -6.30
N ILE A 52 0.98 -2.65 -5.24
CA ILE A 52 2.16 -2.61 -4.37
C ILE A 52 2.39 -3.96 -3.69
N VAL A 53 1.32 -4.62 -3.23
CA VAL A 53 1.43 -5.95 -2.61
C VAL A 53 1.98 -6.95 -3.63
N GLU A 54 1.40 -7.03 -4.82
CA GLU A 54 1.83 -7.99 -5.84
C GLU A 54 3.22 -7.69 -6.41
N ASP A 55 3.50 -6.45 -6.79
CA ASP A 55 4.73 -6.09 -7.51
C ASP A 55 5.93 -5.90 -6.57
N PHE A 56 5.71 -5.31 -5.39
CA PHE A 56 6.83 -4.96 -4.50
C PHE A 56 7.09 -6.07 -3.48
N LEU A 57 6.03 -6.67 -2.92
CA LEU A 57 6.18 -7.75 -1.95
C LEU A 57 6.23 -9.13 -2.59
N GLN A 58 5.71 -9.30 -3.82
CA GLN A 58 5.72 -10.55 -4.59
C GLN A 58 5.34 -11.77 -3.73
N PRO A 59 4.11 -11.82 -3.17
CA PRO A 59 3.77 -12.73 -2.08
C PRO A 59 3.95 -14.20 -2.45
N GLU A 60 3.54 -14.59 -3.66
CA GLU A 60 3.70 -15.97 -4.16
C GLU A 60 5.18 -16.37 -4.22
N LYS A 61 6.01 -15.56 -4.89
CA LYS A 61 7.46 -15.80 -5.03
C LYS A 61 8.18 -15.84 -3.69
N ASN A 62 7.77 -14.99 -2.75
CA ASN A 62 8.41 -14.83 -1.44
C ASN A 62 7.73 -15.65 -0.33
N ASN A 63 6.75 -16.51 -0.66
CA ASN A 63 5.98 -17.33 0.28
C ASN A 63 5.36 -16.52 1.43
N LEU A 64 4.89 -15.30 1.15
CA LEU A 64 4.23 -14.44 2.13
C LEU A 64 2.76 -14.84 2.23
N THR A 65 2.22 -14.81 3.46
CA THR A 65 0.79 -15.03 3.69
C THR A 65 0.13 -13.73 4.11
N ALA A 66 -1.03 -13.44 3.49
CA ALA A 66 -1.85 -12.30 3.87
C ALA A 66 -2.37 -12.47 5.31
N ARG A 67 -2.62 -11.34 5.99
CA ARG A 67 -3.28 -11.36 7.30
C ARG A 67 -4.67 -11.96 7.13
N LYS A 68 -4.96 -13.04 7.88
CA LYS A 68 -6.33 -13.55 8.04
C LYS A 68 -7.16 -12.48 8.76
N VAL A 69 -8.21 -11.99 8.09
CA VAL A 69 -9.18 -11.03 8.65
C VAL A 69 -10.20 -11.79 9.49
#